data_AF-A0A2M9L249-F1
#
_entry.id   AF-A0A2M9L249-F1
#
_cell.length_a   1.000
_cell.length_b   1.000
_cell.length_c   1.000
_cell.angle_alpha   90.00
_cell.angle_beta   90.00
_cell.angle_gamma   90.00
#
_symmetry.space_group_name_H-M   'P 1'
#
loop_
_entity.id
_entity.type
_entity.pdbx_description
1 polymer ?
#
loop_
_entity_poly.entity_id
_entity_poly.type
_entity_poly.pdbx_seq_one_letter_code
_entity_poly.pdbx_strand_id
1 'polypeptide(L)'
;MAKAANPDCTGSDLVGPSLAGLIVQGHGCVGVDVALYKDADGNQYNLALFTMKDPMDGVRLVNVLAEHVESYQVAVQLPPDGSGLRRLPADSPRVQGFTVADHGMLVGMAQWSDGRTVDFDKLSARLTPLTGAVTRAILA
;
A
#
# COMPACT_ATOMS: atom_id res chain seq x y z
N MET A 1 -15.76 10.59 -0.30
CA MET A 1 -16.21 9.76 0.84
C MET A 1 -15.15 8.68 1.03
N ALA A 2 -14.42 8.69 2.14
CA ALA A 2 -13.51 7.60 2.46
C ALA A 2 -14.35 6.33 2.60
N LYS A 3 -14.03 5.29 1.82
CA LYS A 3 -14.65 3.97 1.98
C LYS A 3 -14.35 3.55 3.42
N ALA A 4 -15.36 3.20 4.20
CA ALA A 4 -15.16 2.70 5.56
C ALA A 4 -14.12 1.56 5.53
N ALA A 5 -13.19 1.56 6.49
CA ALA A 5 -12.18 0.52 6.65
C ALA A 5 -12.82 -0.86 6.44
N ASN A 6 -12.27 -1.65 5.52
CA ASN A 6 -12.71 -3.01 5.32
C ASN A 6 -12.27 -3.81 6.55
N PRO A 7 -13.18 -4.41 7.34
CA PRO A 7 -12.78 -5.22 8.48
C PRO A 7 -12.01 -6.49 8.07
N ASP A 8 -12.12 -6.91 6.81
CA ASP A 8 -11.35 -8.02 6.26
C ASP A 8 -10.01 -7.54 5.68
N CYS A 9 -8.94 -7.67 6.48
CA CYS A 9 -7.56 -7.41 6.00
C CYS A 9 -6.93 -8.58 5.26
N THR A 10 -7.64 -9.70 5.14
CA THR A 10 -7.14 -10.94 4.55
C THR A 10 -7.87 -11.31 3.26
N GLY A 11 -8.74 -10.42 2.76
CA GLY A 11 -9.46 -10.58 1.51
C GLY A 11 -8.49 -10.85 0.36
N SER A 12 -8.76 -11.91 -0.41
CA SER A 12 -7.89 -12.36 -1.49
C SER A 12 -7.85 -11.41 -2.69
N ASP A 13 -8.80 -10.46 -2.75
CA ASP A 13 -8.82 -9.35 -3.70
C ASP A 13 -7.92 -8.18 -3.26
N LEU A 14 -7.49 -8.17 -2.00
CA LEU A 14 -6.70 -7.09 -1.41
C LEU A 14 -5.27 -7.50 -1.07
N VAL A 15 -5.07 -8.68 -0.50
CA VAL A 15 -3.76 -9.14 -0.04
C VAL A 15 -3.36 -10.49 -0.62
N GLY A 16 -2.06 -10.63 -0.87
CA GLY A 16 -1.45 -11.90 -1.25
C GLY A 16 -1.43 -12.90 -0.10
N PRO A 17 -1.31 -14.21 -0.41
CA PRO A 17 -1.42 -15.27 0.59
C PRO A 17 -0.34 -15.21 1.68
N SER A 18 0.86 -14.72 1.36
CA SER A 18 1.93 -14.60 2.36
C SER A 18 1.59 -13.54 3.40
N LEU A 19 1.16 -12.34 2.98
CA LEU A 19 0.75 -11.30 3.91
C LEU A 19 -0.50 -11.70 4.69
N ALA A 20 -1.50 -12.30 4.03
CA ALA A 20 -2.68 -12.83 4.71
C ALA A 20 -2.30 -13.83 5.81
N GLY A 21 -1.40 -14.77 5.50
CA GLY A 21 -0.88 -15.74 6.46
C GLY A 21 -0.15 -15.09 7.63
N LEU A 22 0.70 -14.10 7.37
CA LEU A 22 1.44 -13.39 8.43
C LEU A 22 0.51 -12.58 9.35
N ILE A 23 -0.53 -11.95 8.80
CA ILE A 23 -1.56 -11.23 9.58
C ILE A 23 -2.29 -12.21 10.50
N VAL A 24 -2.69 -13.38 9.98
CA VAL A 24 -3.39 -14.42 10.76
C VAL A 24 -2.50 -15.06 11.82
N GLN A 25 -1.20 -15.23 11.55
CA GLN A 25 -0.23 -15.77 12.51
C GLN A 25 0.06 -14.81 13.68
N GLY A 26 -0.15 -13.52 13.48
CA GLY A 26 -0.10 -12.52 14.56
C GLY A 26 -1.44 -12.46 15.31
N HIS A 27 -1.76 -11.28 15.83
CA HIS A 27 -3.03 -10.99 16.49
C HIS A 27 -4.12 -10.56 15.50
N GLY A 28 -3.78 -10.42 14.23
CA GLY A 28 -4.65 -9.93 13.17
C GLY A 28 -4.77 -8.41 13.14
N CYS A 29 -5.78 -7.93 12.42
CA CYS A 29 -6.05 -6.52 12.24
C CYS A 29 -7.48 -6.18 12.72
N VAL A 30 -7.74 -4.88 12.86
CA VAL A 30 -9.07 -4.29 13.03
C VAL A 30 -9.72 -3.98 11.69
N GLY A 31 -8.91 -3.54 10.72
CA GLY A 31 -9.39 -3.22 9.38
C GLY A 31 -8.30 -2.65 8.49
N VAL A 32 -8.66 -2.42 7.24
CA VAL A 32 -7.76 -1.89 6.20
C VAL A 32 -8.45 -0.84 5.35
N ASP A 33 -7.75 0.27 5.15
CA ASP A 33 -8.14 1.37 4.28
C ASP A 33 -7.25 1.41 3.05
N VAL A 34 -7.84 1.62 1.88
CA VAL A 34 -7.10 1.75 0.62
C VAL A 34 -7.37 3.09 -0.06
N ALA A 35 -6.34 3.64 -0.67
CA ALA A 35 -6.43 4.88 -1.42
C ALA A 35 -5.55 4.85 -2.67
N LEU A 36 -6.06 5.46 -3.75
CA LEU A 36 -5.33 5.70 -4.98
C LEU A 36 -5.12 7.22 -5.15
N TYR A 37 -3.87 7.64 -5.18
CA TYR A 37 -3.46 9.00 -5.47
C TYR A 37 -2.81 9.10 -6.85
N LYS A 38 -2.86 10.29 -7.43
CA LYS A 38 -2.09 10.64 -8.63
C LYS A 38 -1.37 11.96 -8.43
N ASP A 39 -0.16 12.06 -8.98
CA ASP A 39 0.53 13.34 -9.11
C ASP A 39 0.13 14.06 -10.41
N ALA A 40 0.67 15.27 -10.61
CA ALA A 40 0.39 16.09 -11.79
C ALA A 40 0.84 15.43 -13.12
N ASP A 41 1.82 14.52 -13.07
CA ASP A 41 2.29 13.75 -14.21
C ASP A 41 1.43 12.48 -14.45
N GLY A 42 0.41 12.27 -13.62
CA GLY A 42 -0.50 11.13 -13.67
C GLY A 42 0.08 9.83 -13.10
N ASN A 43 1.24 9.87 -12.44
CA ASN A 43 1.83 8.70 -11.79
C ASN A 43 0.93 8.23 -10.66
N GLN A 44 0.86 6.92 -10.46
CA GLN A 44 -0.10 6.32 -9.53
C GLN A 44 0.58 5.93 -8.23
N TYR A 45 -0.06 6.24 -7.11
CA TYR A 45 0.39 5.88 -5.78
C TYR A 45 -0.76 5.16 -5.06
N ASN A 46 -0.59 3.86 -4.84
CA ASN A 46 -1.56 3.01 -4.15
C ASN A 46 -1.13 2.86 -2.70
N LEU A 47 -2.01 3.18 -1.76
CA LEU A 47 -1.74 3.05 -0.33
C LEU A 47 -2.74 2.05 0.27
N ALA A 48 -2.25 1.17 1.14
CA ALA A 48 -3.05 0.31 2.00
C ALA A 48 -2.59 0.49 3.45
N LEU A 49 -3.47 1.04 4.28
CA LEU A 49 -3.27 1.23 5.71
C LEU A 49 -3.98 0.12 6.46
N PHE A 50 -3.21 -0.75 7.10
CA PHE A 50 -3.71 -1.77 8.00
C PHE A 50 -3.69 -1.23 9.42
N THR A 51 -4.83 -1.31 10.11
CA THR A 51 -4.90 -1.08 11.55
C THR A 51 -4.72 -2.42 12.26
N MET A 52 -3.53 -2.67 12.80
CA MET A 52 -3.16 -3.91 13.47
C MET A 52 -3.76 -3.96 14.89
N LYS A 53 -4.10 -5.15 15.38
CA LYS A 53 -4.56 -5.29 16.78
C LYS A 53 -3.42 -5.12 17.78
N ASP A 54 -2.22 -5.53 17.40
CA ASP A 54 -0.98 -5.34 18.16
C ASP A 54 0.00 -4.50 17.31
N PRO A 55 0.54 -3.39 17.84
CA PRO A 55 1.46 -2.54 17.09
C PRO A 55 2.78 -3.26 16.74
N MET A 56 3.21 -4.23 17.53
CA MET A 56 4.42 -5.02 17.27
C MET A 56 4.26 -5.96 16.07
N ASP A 57 3.03 -6.38 15.75
CA ASP A 57 2.77 -7.13 14.52
C ASP A 57 3.05 -6.27 13.28
N GLY A 58 2.71 -4.99 13.31
CA GLY A 58 3.03 -4.06 12.23
C GLY A 58 4.54 -3.94 12.00
N VAL A 59 5.33 -3.83 13.07
CA VAL A 59 6.81 -3.79 12.98
C VAL A 59 7.36 -5.09 12.39
N ARG A 60 6.89 -6.25 12.88
CA ARG A 60 7.31 -7.57 12.40
C ARG A 60 6.99 -7.75 10.92
N LEU A 61 5.77 -7.40 10.51
CA LEU A 61 5.31 -7.51 9.13
C LEU A 61 6.13 -6.65 8.19
N VAL A 62 6.38 -5.38 8.55
CA VAL A 62 7.19 -4.47 7.73
C VAL A 62 8.60 -5.01 7.54
N ASN A 63 9.23 -5.58 8.58
CA ASN A 63 10.56 -6.18 8.44
C ASN A 63 10.56 -7.34 7.43
N VAL A 64 9.59 -8.26 7.53
CA VAL A 64 9.47 -9.38 6.58
C VAL A 64 9.19 -8.90 5.16
N LEU A 65 8.34 -7.90 4.98
CA LEU A 65 8.01 -7.36 3.66
C LEU A 65 9.17 -6.54 3.06
N ALA A 66 9.97 -5.88 3.90
CA ALA A 66 11.14 -5.12 3.48
C ALA A 66 12.32 -6.01 3.06
N GLU A 67 12.38 -7.27 3.52
CA GLU A 67 13.34 -8.27 3.02
C GLU A 67 12.99 -8.78 1.62
N HIS A 68 11.74 -8.59 1.17
CA HIS A 68 11.20 -9.07 -0.10
C HIS A 68 10.45 -7.97 -0.86
N VAL A 69 11.12 -6.85 -1.13
CA VAL A 69 10.50 -5.65 -1.73
C VAL A 69 9.93 -5.86 -3.14
N GLU A 70 10.36 -6.90 -3.84
CA GLU A 70 9.85 -7.32 -5.14
C GLU A 70 8.59 -8.20 -5.03
N SER A 71 8.30 -8.71 -3.84
CA SER A 71 7.12 -9.51 -3.55
C SER A 71 5.93 -8.62 -3.19
N TYR A 72 5.15 -8.27 -4.20
CA TYR A 72 3.95 -7.44 -4.02
C TYR A 72 2.83 -8.23 -3.35
N GLN A 73 2.54 -7.88 -2.10
CA GLN A 73 1.50 -8.55 -1.30
C GLN A 73 0.22 -7.74 -1.13
N VAL A 74 0.12 -6.58 -1.76
CA VAL A 74 -1.07 -5.72 -1.74
C VAL A 74 -1.53 -5.47 -3.17
N ALA A 75 -2.83 -5.57 -3.41
CA ALA A 75 -3.42 -5.31 -4.72
C ALA A 75 -3.32 -3.83 -5.10
N VAL A 76 -3.00 -3.57 -6.37
CA VAL A 76 -3.11 -2.23 -6.95
C VAL A 76 -4.59 -1.88 -7.13
N GLN A 77 -4.98 -0.67 -6.76
CA GLN A 77 -6.35 -0.20 -6.93
C GLN A 77 -6.55 0.26 -8.37
N LEU A 78 -7.69 -0.13 -8.95
CA LEU A 78 -8.08 0.37 -10.25
C LEU A 78 -8.79 1.73 -10.08
N PRO A 79 -8.51 2.70 -10.97
CA PRO A 79 -9.32 3.91 -11.02
C PRO A 79 -10.81 3.56 -11.22
N PRO A 80 -11.74 4.25 -10.52
CA PRO A 80 -13.17 4.01 -10.70
C PRO A 80 -13.61 4.17 -12.15
N ASP A 81 -14.58 3.36 -12.58
CA ASP A 81 -15.14 3.49 -13.92
C ASP A 81 -15.77 4.88 -14.13
N GLY A 82 -15.58 5.45 -15.32
CA GLY A 82 -16.06 6.79 -15.64
C GLY A 82 -15.27 7.95 -15.03
N SER A 83 -14.21 7.68 -14.24
CA SER A 83 -13.35 8.74 -13.68
C SER A 83 -12.50 9.49 -14.70
N GLY A 84 -12.47 9.04 -15.97
CA GLY A 84 -11.58 9.55 -17.00
C GLY A 84 -10.10 9.19 -16.77
N LEU A 85 -9.79 8.45 -15.71
CA LEU A 85 -8.43 8.09 -15.34
C LEU A 85 -7.96 6.86 -16.13
N ARG A 86 -6.76 6.97 -16.72
CA ARG A 86 -6.09 5.84 -17.36
C ARG A 86 -5.85 4.71 -16.35
N ARG A 87 -6.29 3.49 -16.70
CA ARG A 87 -5.86 2.25 -16.06
C ARG A 87 -4.47 1.88 -16.56
N LEU A 88 -3.60 1.49 -15.63
CA LEU A 88 -2.30 0.92 -15.98
C LEU A 88 -2.46 -0.61 -16.13
N PRO A 89 -1.65 -1.26 -16.99
CA PRO A 89 -1.54 -2.72 -17.00
C PRO A 89 -1.21 -3.27 -15.61
N ALA A 90 -1.78 -4.42 -15.23
CA ALA A 90 -1.60 -5.02 -13.90
C ALA A 90 -0.13 -5.43 -13.62
N ASP A 91 0.60 -5.75 -14.68
CA ASP A 91 2.02 -6.08 -14.68
C ASP A 91 2.94 -4.85 -14.78
N SER A 92 2.37 -3.62 -14.73
CA SER A 92 3.17 -2.41 -14.77
C SER A 92 4.20 -2.41 -13.63
N PRO A 93 5.49 -2.20 -13.96
CA PRO A 93 6.55 -2.13 -12.97
C PRO A 93 6.25 -1.09 -11.91
N ARG A 94 6.63 -1.40 -10.67
CA ARG A 94 6.29 -0.59 -9.50
C ARG A 94 7.40 -0.65 -8.46
N VAL A 95 7.39 0.31 -7.57
CA VAL A 95 8.16 0.27 -6.32
C VAL A 95 7.19 0.12 -5.16
N GLN A 96 7.64 -0.48 -4.07
CA GLN A 96 6.90 -0.51 -2.82
C GLN A 96 7.72 0.09 -1.68
N GLY A 97 7.02 0.67 -0.72
CA GLY A 97 7.58 1.25 0.49
C GLY A 97 6.67 1.00 1.67
N PHE A 98 7.24 1.04 2.86
CA PHE A 98 6.55 0.67 4.09
C PHE A 98 6.79 1.71 5.17
N THR A 99 5.81 1.88 6.04
CA THR A 99 5.97 2.65 7.27
C THR A 99 5.03 2.09 8.33
N VAL A 100 5.46 2.18 9.58
CA VAL A 100 4.69 1.74 10.74
C VAL A 100 4.69 2.86 11.77
N ALA A 101 3.55 3.11 12.39
CA ALA A 101 3.42 3.99 13.54
C ALA A 101 2.26 3.53 14.41
N ASP A 102 2.52 3.32 15.69
CA ASP A 102 1.53 2.76 16.62
C ASP A 102 0.85 1.50 16.04
N HIS A 103 -0.48 1.43 16.02
CA HIS A 103 -1.24 0.32 15.43
C HIS A 103 -1.29 0.35 13.89
N GLY A 104 -0.81 1.40 13.23
CA GLY A 104 -0.91 1.55 11.79
C GLY A 104 0.31 1.00 11.05
N MET A 105 0.07 0.07 10.13
CA MET A 105 1.03 -0.40 9.13
C MET A 105 0.59 0.07 7.74
N LEU A 106 1.40 0.88 7.08
CA LEU A 106 1.11 1.41 5.75
C LEU A 106 2.02 0.76 4.71
N VAL A 107 1.41 0.17 3.68
CA VAL A 107 2.08 -0.29 2.46
C VAL A 107 1.76 0.70 1.35
N GLY A 108 2.78 1.30 0.77
CA GLY A 108 2.68 2.18 -0.38
C GLY A 108 3.27 1.53 -1.62
N MET A 109 2.66 1.74 -2.78
CA MET A 109 3.21 1.34 -4.08
C MET A 109 3.15 2.52 -5.04
N ALA A 110 4.16 2.70 -5.89
CA ALA A 110 4.19 3.76 -6.89
C ALA A 110 4.51 3.24 -8.29
N GLN A 111 3.84 3.80 -9.30
CA GLN A 111 3.92 3.40 -10.71
C GLN A 111 4.00 4.61 -11.63
N TRP A 112 4.88 4.55 -12.62
CA TRP A 112 4.96 5.56 -13.67
C TRP A 112 3.74 5.50 -14.59
N SER A 113 3.21 6.66 -14.96
CA SER A 113 2.03 6.78 -15.82
C SER A 113 2.26 6.34 -17.27
N ASP A 114 3.53 6.37 -17.72
CA ASP A 114 3.97 5.93 -19.05
C ASP A 114 4.47 4.48 -19.06
N GLY A 115 4.47 3.79 -17.91
CA GLY A 115 4.88 2.39 -17.80
C GLY A 115 6.38 2.15 -17.91
N ARG A 116 7.22 3.20 -17.85
CA ARG A 116 8.69 3.01 -17.90
C ARG A 116 9.18 2.11 -16.76
N THR A 117 10.25 1.36 -17.03
CA THR A 117 10.87 0.38 -16.11
C THR A 117 12.16 0.93 -15.45
N VAL A 118 12.40 2.23 -15.55
CA VAL A 118 13.62 2.89 -15.09
C VAL A 118 13.29 4.03 -14.12
N ASP A 119 14.31 4.64 -13.53
CA ASP A 119 14.17 5.77 -12.60
C ASP A 119 13.35 5.46 -11.33
N PHE A 120 13.33 4.21 -10.86
CA PHE A 120 12.59 3.80 -9.66
C PHE A 120 13.00 4.55 -8.40
N ASP A 121 14.24 5.02 -8.32
CA ASP A 121 14.69 5.89 -7.22
C ASP A 121 13.89 7.19 -7.15
N LYS A 122 13.49 7.75 -8.30
CA LYS A 122 12.66 8.96 -8.35
C LYS A 122 11.23 8.69 -7.89
N LEU A 123 10.66 7.53 -8.22
CA LEU A 123 9.35 7.13 -7.67
C LEU A 123 9.43 6.92 -6.17
N SER A 124 10.47 6.25 -5.70
CA SER A 124 10.69 6.01 -4.27
C SER A 124 10.83 7.33 -3.51
N ALA A 125 11.61 8.27 -4.05
CA ALA A 125 11.76 9.62 -3.49
C ALA A 125 10.44 10.42 -3.43
N ARG A 126 9.47 10.12 -4.30
CA ARG A 126 8.11 10.70 -4.24
C ARG A 126 7.19 9.92 -3.29
N LEU A 127 7.33 8.61 -3.20
CA LEU A 127 6.52 7.74 -2.37
C LEU A 127 6.80 7.93 -0.88
N THR A 128 8.06 8.02 -0.46
CA THR A 128 8.47 8.20 0.94
C THR A 128 7.83 9.42 1.63
N PRO A 129 7.85 10.65 1.07
CA PRO A 129 7.20 11.78 1.72
C PRO A 129 5.68 11.64 1.76
N LEU A 130 5.06 10.99 0.76
CA LEU A 130 3.62 10.71 0.75
C LEU A 130 3.23 9.75 1.88
N THR A 131 3.90 8.60 2.00
CA THR A 131 3.61 7.63 3.06
C THR A 131 3.87 8.24 4.45
N GLY A 132 4.95 8.99 4.61
CA GLY A 132 5.23 9.71 5.85
C GLY A 132 4.17 10.76 6.20
N ALA A 133 3.64 11.50 5.22
CA ALA A 133 2.57 12.47 5.45
C ALA A 133 1.26 11.80 5.85
N VAL A 134 0.88 10.70 5.18
CA VAL A 134 -0.32 9.93 5.50
C VAL A 134 -0.25 9.32 6.89
N THR A 135 0.89 8.69 7.23
CA THR A 135 1.13 8.16 8.57
C THR A 135 0.98 9.25 9.64
N ARG A 136 1.59 10.42 9.46
CA ARG A 136 1.44 11.52 10.43
C ARG A 136 0.02 12.08 10.49
N ALA A 137 -0.72 12.09 9.39
CA ALA A 137 -2.08 12.65 9.37
C ALA A 137 -3.10 11.72 10.05
N ILE A 138 -2.83 10.42 10.10
CA ILE A 138 -3.78 9.41 10.57
C ILE A 138 -3.39 8.83 11.94
N LEU A 139 -2.09 8.73 12.23
CA LEU A 139 -1.54 7.99 13.38
C LEU A 139 -0.83 8.90 14.40
N ALA A 140 -0.91 10.23 14.24
CA ALA A 140 -0.38 11.21 15.19
C ALA A 140 -1.48 11.88 16.02
#